data_AF-K9UMC9-F1
#
_entry.id   AF-K9UMC9-F1
#
_cell.length_a   1.000
_cell.length_b   1.000
_cell.length_c   1.000
_cell.angle_alpha   90.00
_cell.angle_beta   90.00
_cell.angle_gamma   90.00
#
_symmetry.space_group_name_H-M   'P 1'
#
loop_
_entity.id
_entity.type
_entity.pdbx_description
1 polymer ?
#
loop_
_entity_poly.entity_id
_entity_poly.type
_entity_poly.pdbx_seq_one_letter_code
_entity_poly.pdbx_strand_id
1 'polypeptide(L)'
;MTSNIQRKVFQNPPIPIHSTRDVCHYSRADFYDFDMERGKITDYHRQRNLLVGEDFIVSLLKGLEHEVGEAAGWLCYQIGYEWGKEDAVLFQSWFQEFYGLTLETSNLGFAMETWWWPYTAQGWGAWSPNLSNRDSGFFYVDLYDSAVAKSLGYMGKPVCHLYAGILAGFFSIAFEQNLCSTEIQCYAMGNEFCRFLLGSEERIQVAEFWIASGANANEIAERFEAGEMELEPQSSVAAGVV
;
A
#
# COMPACT_ATOMS: atom_id res chain seq x y z
N MET A 1 11.68 16.37 28.28
CA MET A 1 12.46 15.12 28.18
C MET A 1 12.33 14.63 26.74
N THR A 2 13.32 14.94 25.91
CA THR A 2 13.35 14.61 24.49
C THR A 2 13.68 13.14 24.31
N SER A 3 12.68 12.37 23.84
CA SER A 3 12.81 10.97 23.46
C SER A 3 13.71 10.85 22.23
N ASN A 4 14.95 10.40 22.43
CA ASN A 4 15.86 9.99 21.35
C ASN A 4 15.35 8.67 20.76
N ILE A 5 14.54 8.75 19.70
CA ILE A 5 14.19 7.59 18.89
C ILE A 5 15.40 7.26 18.02
N GLN A 6 16.19 6.26 18.41
CA GLN A 6 17.24 5.70 17.56
C GLN A 6 16.57 5.09 16.32
N ARG A 7 16.66 5.78 15.17
CA ARG A 7 16.21 5.26 13.87
C ARG A 7 17.06 4.05 13.47
N LYS A 8 16.43 2.90 13.22
CA LYS A 8 17.08 1.71 12.66
C LYS A 8 17.64 2.03 11.26
N VAL A 9 18.94 1.81 11.08
CA VAL A 9 19.64 1.90 9.78
C VAL A 9 19.72 0.49 9.22
N PHE A 10 19.04 0.23 8.11
CA PHE A 10 19.15 -1.03 7.37
C PHE A 10 20.55 -1.09 6.75
N GLN A 11 21.41 -1.96 7.25
CA GLN A 11 22.72 -2.18 6.64
C GLN A 11 22.49 -3.04 5.38
N ASN A 12 22.82 -2.52 4.20
CA ASN A 12 22.88 -3.34 2.99
C ASN A 12 24.01 -4.38 3.18
N PRO A 13 23.72 -5.70 3.33
CA PRO A 13 24.77 -6.68 3.17
C PRO A 13 25.18 -6.75 1.69
N PRO A 14 26.41 -7.22 1.37
CA PRO A 14 26.83 -7.45 0.01
C PRO A 14 26.28 -8.80 -0.46
N ILE A 15 24.96 -8.94 -0.56
CA ILE A 15 24.39 -10.07 -1.30
C ILE A 15 24.36 -9.62 -2.76
N PRO A 16 25.04 -10.35 -3.68
CA PRO A 16 24.92 -10.06 -5.10
C PRO A 16 23.44 -10.05 -5.46
N ILE A 17 22.97 -8.95 -6.06
CA ILE A 17 21.64 -8.89 -6.66
C ILE A 17 21.70 -9.88 -7.83
N HIS A 18 21.32 -11.14 -7.59
CA HIS A 18 20.76 -11.96 -8.66
C HIS A 18 19.64 -11.12 -9.26
N SER A 19 19.56 -11.07 -10.59
CA SER A 19 18.57 -10.24 -11.26
C SER A 19 17.21 -10.52 -10.62
N THR A 20 16.37 -9.50 -10.38
CA THR A 20 15.02 -9.72 -9.81
C THR A 20 14.24 -10.76 -10.62
N ARG A 21 14.57 -10.87 -11.92
CA ARG A 21 14.21 -11.99 -12.80
C ARG A 21 15.06 -13.26 -12.60
N ASP A 22 15.53 -13.62 -11.42
CA ASP A 22 16.07 -14.96 -11.10
C ASP A 22 15.46 -15.52 -9.80
N VAL A 23 14.82 -14.66 -9.00
CA VAL A 23 14.27 -14.99 -7.67
C VAL A 23 12.74 -15.00 -7.65
N CYS A 24 12.08 -14.26 -8.55
CA CYS A 24 10.63 -14.16 -8.66
C CYS A 24 10.09 -15.02 -9.82
N HIS A 25 10.09 -16.36 -9.69
CA HIS A 25 9.68 -17.25 -10.79
C HIS A 25 8.94 -18.50 -10.37
N TYR A 26 7.78 -18.32 -9.76
CA TYR A 26 6.79 -19.38 -9.89
C TYR A 26 5.85 -18.98 -11.01
N SER A 27 5.79 -19.81 -12.05
CA SER A 27 4.68 -19.72 -12.98
C SER A 27 3.39 -19.85 -12.17
N ARG A 28 2.25 -19.37 -12.68
CA ARG A 28 0.96 -19.57 -11.98
C ARG A 28 0.71 -21.05 -11.64
N ALA A 29 1.30 -21.98 -12.41
CA ALA A 29 1.24 -23.41 -12.17
C ALA A 29 2.11 -23.89 -10.98
N ASP A 30 3.18 -23.17 -10.65
CA ASP A 30 4.10 -23.52 -9.56
C ASP A 30 3.81 -22.74 -8.27
N PHE A 31 3.09 -21.62 -8.37
CA PHE A 31 2.74 -20.81 -7.20
C PHE A 31 1.62 -21.44 -6.37
N TYR A 32 0.67 -22.12 -7.02
CA TYR A 32 -0.48 -22.73 -6.37
C TYR A 32 -0.35 -24.24 -6.30
N ASP A 33 -0.71 -24.81 -5.15
CA ASP A 33 -0.98 -26.23 -4.95
C ASP A 33 -2.49 -26.46 -4.86
N PHE A 34 -3.01 -27.31 -5.75
CA PHE A 34 -4.45 -27.60 -5.87
C PHE A 34 -4.75 -29.01 -5.36
N ASP A 35 -5.30 -29.10 -4.15
CA ASP A 35 -5.90 -30.33 -3.62
C ASP A 35 -7.38 -30.37 -4.05
N MET A 36 -7.62 -30.98 -5.21
CA MET A 36 -8.95 -31.07 -5.82
C MET A 36 -9.88 -32.02 -5.07
N GLU A 37 -9.34 -33.01 -4.35
CA GLU A 37 -10.16 -33.92 -3.55
C GLU A 37 -10.78 -33.21 -2.34
N ARG A 38 -10.02 -32.29 -1.72
CA ARG A 38 -10.47 -31.51 -0.56
C ARG A 38 -11.00 -30.12 -0.91
N GLY A 39 -10.90 -29.70 -2.17
CA GLY A 39 -11.27 -28.35 -2.61
C GLY A 39 -10.42 -27.27 -1.95
N LYS A 40 -9.13 -27.55 -1.71
CA LYS A 40 -8.20 -26.65 -1.03
C LYS A 40 -7.16 -26.13 -2.04
N ILE A 41 -6.99 -24.82 -2.07
CA ILE A 41 -5.90 -24.17 -2.79
C ILE A 41 -4.97 -23.60 -1.74
N THR A 42 -3.69 -23.92 -1.83
CA THR A 42 -2.63 -23.26 -1.06
C THR A 42 -1.62 -22.62 -1.99
N ASP A 43 -0.95 -21.58 -1.54
CA ASP A 43 0.18 -21.01 -2.27
C ASP A 43 1.52 -21.60 -1.82
N TYR A 44 2.57 -21.15 -2.49
CA TYR A 44 3.96 -21.49 -2.22
C TYR A 44 4.38 -21.25 -0.75
N HIS A 45 3.76 -20.26 -0.08
CA HIS A 45 3.99 -19.95 1.33
C HIS A 45 3.06 -20.74 2.27
N ARG A 46 2.35 -21.74 1.75
CA ARG A 46 1.37 -22.59 2.45
C ARG A 46 0.14 -21.83 2.97
N GLN A 47 -0.10 -20.62 2.49
CA GLN A 47 -1.31 -19.88 2.85
C GLN A 47 -2.49 -20.40 2.03
N ARG A 48 -3.68 -20.44 2.66
CA ARG A 48 -4.90 -20.87 1.97
C ARG A 48 -5.40 -19.76 1.07
N ASN A 49 -5.67 -20.11 -0.18
CA ASN A 49 -6.13 -19.18 -1.20
C ASN A 49 -7.55 -19.52 -1.66
N LEU A 50 -8.21 -18.51 -2.24
CA LEU A 50 -9.48 -18.63 -2.94
C LEU A 50 -9.35 -17.96 -4.30
N LEU A 51 -9.87 -18.62 -5.34
CA LEU A 51 -9.98 -18.01 -6.67
C LEU A 51 -11.39 -17.46 -6.82
N VAL A 52 -11.49 -16.15 -7.05
CA VAL A 52 -12.76 -15.45 -7.25
C VAL A 52 -12.72 -14.67 -8.57
N GLY A 53 -13.88 -14.49 -9.20
CA GLY A 53 -14.01 -13.61 -10.36
C GLY A 53 -14.09 -12.14 -9.94
N GLU A 54 -13.90 -11.22 -10.89
CA GLU A 54 -14.01 -9.78 -10.66
C GLU A 54 -15.38 -9.36 -10.11
N ASP A 55 -16.45 -10.06 -10.50
CA ASP A 55 -17.81 -9.87 -10.00
C ASP A 55 -17.91 -10.00 -8.47
N PHE A 56 -17.06 -10.83 -7.85
CA PHE A 56 -17.00 -10.96 -6.40
C PHE A 56 -16.53 -9.65 -5.75
N ILE A 57 -15.44 -9.06 -6.24
CA ILE A 57 -14.90 -7.80 -5.72
C ILE A 57 -15.94 -6.69 -5.88
N VAL A 58 -16.51 -6.57 -7.08
CA VAL A 58 -17.53 -5.54 -7.37
C VAL A 58 -18.74 -5.70 -6.46
N SER A 59 -19.24 -6.92 -6.28
CA SER A 59 -20.42 -7.19 -5.46
C SER A 59 -20.14 -6.98 -3.97
N LEU A 60 -18.96 -7.37 -3.48
CA LEU A 60 -18.54 -7.15 -2.10
C LEU A 60 -18.49 -5.64 -1.80
N LEU A 61 -17.85 -4.85 -2.66
CA LEU A 61 -17.73 -3.40 -2.47
C LEU A 61 -19.09 -2.71 -2.54
N LYS A 62 -19.94 -3.06 -3.52
CA LYS A 62 -21.31 -2.53 -3.61
C LYS A 62 -22.18 -2.91 -2.42
N GLY A 63 -22.04 -4.13 -1.91
CA GLY A 63 -22.73 -4.59 -0.71
C GLY A 63 -22.32 -3.77 0.51
N LEU A 64 -21.01 -3.54 0.69
CA LEU A 64 -20.51 -2.68 1.77
C LEU A 64 -21.02 -1.24 1.64
N GLU A 65 -20.97 -0.66 0.44
CA GLU A 65 -21.52 0.68 0.19
C GLU A 65 -23.04 0.75 0.46
N HIS A 66 -23.78 -0.30 0.15
CA HIS A 66 -25.22 -0.37 0.46
C HIS A 66 -25.49 -0.37 1.96
N GLU A 67 -24.72 -1.11 2.75
CA GLU A 67 -24.95 -1.28 4.18
C GLU A 67 -24.45 -0.10 5.03
N VAL A 68 -23.28 0.47 4.68
CA VAL A 68 -22.63 1.52 5.50
C VAL A 68 -22.49 2.87 4.81
N GLY A 69 -22.95 3.01 3.56
CA GLY A 69 -22.96 4.28 2.83
C GLY A 69 -21.57 4.88 2.68
N GLU A 70 -21.44 6.17 3.00
CA GLU A 70 -20.19 6.94 2.88
C GLU A 70 -19.04 6.37 3.73
N ALA A 71 -19.34 5.60 4.79
CA ALA A 71 -18.32 4.96 5.62
C ALA A 71 -17.65 3.74 4.95
N ALA A 72 -18.14 3.27 3.79
CA ALA A 72 -17.61 2.09 3.11
C ALA A 72 -16.13 2.24 2.74
N GLY A 73 -15.69 3.42 2.31
CA GLY A 73 -14.28 3.69 2.01
C GLY A 73 -13.39 3.54 3.24
N TRP A 74 -13.79 4.15 4.37
CA TRP A 74 -13.08 4.01 5.64
C TRP A 74 -13.06 2.57 6.13
N LEU A 75 -14.18 1.84 6.03
CA LEU A 75 -14.24 0.43 6.43
C LEU A 75 -13.32 -0.44 5.57
N CYS A 76 -13.30 -0.23 4.24
CA CYS A 76 -12.37 -0.92 3.34
C CYS A 76 -10.91 -0.63 3.70
N TYR A 77 -10.59 0.62 4.07
CA TYR A 77 -9.27 0.97 4.56
C TYR A 77 -8.91 0.21 5.84
N GLN A 78 -9.80 0.14 6.83
CA GLN A 78 -9.55 -0.59 8.07
C GLN A 78 -9.36 -2.10 7.83
N ILE A 79 -10.17 -2.70 6.97
CA ILE A 79 -10.01 -4.10 6.55
C ILE A 79 -8.62 -4.31 5.93
N GLY A 80 -8.23 -3.43 5.01
CA GLY A 80 -6.91 -3.48 4.40
C GLY A 80 -5.78 -3.29 5.39
N TYR A 81 -5.93 -2.37 6.35
CA TYR A 81 -4.93 -2.06 7.36
C TYR A 81 -4.65 -3.26 8.27
N GLU A 82 -5.69 -3.91 8.78
CA GLU A 82 -5.50 -5.12 9.60
C GLU A 82 -4.98 -6.28 8.77
N TRP A 83 -5.45 -6.46 7.53
CA TRP A 83 -4.89 -7.48 6.63
C TRP A 83 -3.40 -7.24 6.36
N GLY A 84 -2.99 -6.02 6.02
CA GLY A 84 -1.58 -5.69 5.77
C GLY A 84 -0.68 -5.93 6.98
N LYS A 85 -1.19 -5.69 8.20
CA LYS A 85 -0.43 -5.98 9.44
C LYS A 85 -0.21 -7.48 9.63
N GLU A 86 -1.27 -8.28 9.47
CA GLU A 86 -1.16 -9.74 9.56
C GLU A 86 -0.24 -10.30 8.46
N ASP A 87 -0.37 -9.77 7.24
CA ASP A 87 0.46 -10.16 6.10
C ASP A 87 1.94 -9.82 6.33
N ALA A 88 2.26 -8.67 6.92
CA ALA A 88 3.65 -8.33 7.27
C ALA A 88 4.28 -9.29 8.29
N VAL A 89 3.50 -9.75 9.28
CA VAL A 89 3.97 -10.74 10.26
C VAL A 89 4.25 -12.07 9.57
N LEU A 90 3.34 -12.52 8.71
CA LEU A 90 3.51 -13.74 7.93
C LEU A 90 4.72 -13.63 6.99
N PHE A 91 4.83 -12.51 6.27
CA PHE A 91 5.94 -12.16 5.39
C PHE A 91 7.28 -12.33 6.10
N GLN A 92 7.48 -11.69 7.26
CA GLN A 92 8.75 -11.79 7.99
C GLN A 92 9.06 -13.22 8.40
N SER A 93 8.04 -13.99 8.83
CA SER A 93 8.21 -15.40 9.22
C SER A 93 8.72 -16.25 8.06
N TRP A 94 8.02 -16.21 6.92
CA TRP A 94 8.42 -17.04 5.78
C TRP A 94 9.65 -16.49 5.06
N PHE A 95 9.85 -15.18 5.03
CA PHE A 95 11.05 -14.56 4.44
C PHE A 95 12.32 -15.05 5.16
N GLN A 96 12.27 -15.13 6.49
CA GLN A 96 13.34 -15.71 7.29
C GLN A 96 13.49 -17.22 7.05
N GLU A 97 12.39 -17.98 6.95
CA GLU A 97 12.42 -19.44 6.68
C GLU A 97 13.06 -19.76 5.32
N PHE A 98 12.66 -19.04 4.26
CA PHE A 98 13.08 -19.34 2.89
C PHE A 98 14.44 -18.74 2.53
N TYR A 99 14.74 -17.53 2.99
CA TYR A 99 15.95 -16.80 2.58
C TYR A 99 17.00 -16.71 3.68
N GLY A 100 16.66 -17.05 4.94
CA GLY A 100 17.57 -16.85 6.07
C GLY A 100 17.81 -15.38 6.41
N LEU A 101 16.98 -14.47 5.88
CA LEU A 101 17.12 -13.02 6.02
C LEU A 101 15.96 -12.42 6.80
N THR A 102 16.24 -11.34 7.52
CA THR A 102 15.25 -10.42 8.10
C THR A 102 15.12 -9.16 7.25
N LEU A 103 14.10 -8.34 7.51
CA LEU A 103 14.01 -7.00 6.92
C LEU A 103 15.25 -6.16 7.27
N GLU A 104 15.78 -6.27 8.48
CA GLU A 104 16.98 -5.57 8.96
C GLU A 104 18.25 -5.95 8.22
N THR A 105 18.38 -7.23 7.87
CA THR A 105 19.60 -7.79 7.28
C THR A 105 19.51 -7.92 5.77
N SER A 106 18.41 -7.55 5.14
CA SER A 106 18.21 -7.71 3.69
C SER A 106 18.35 -6.39 2.95
N ASN A 107 18.59 -6.47 1.64
CA ASN A 107 18.38 -5.32 0.78
C ASN A 107 16.89 -5.00 0.72
N LEU A 108 16.52 -3.74 0.98
CA LEU A 108 15.12 -3.32 1.03
C LEU A 108 14.38 -3.56 -0.29
N GLY A 109 14.99 -3.23 -1.44
CA GLY A 109 14.36 -3.46 -2.75
C GLY A 109 14.06 -4.93 -3.00
N PHE A 110 15.00 -5.82 -2.64
CA PHE A 110 14.78 -7.26 -2.70
C PHE A 110 13.64 -7.71 -1.77
N ALA A 111 13.61 -7.26 -0.52
CA ALA A 111 12.55 -7.61 0.42
C ALA A 111 11.17 -7.13 -0.04
N MET A 112 11.08 -5.91 -0.54
CA MET A 112 9.85 -5.33 -1.06
C MET A 112 9.34 -6.12 -2.27
N GLU A 113 10.21 -6.39 -3.26
CA GLU A 113 9.80 -7.20 -4.41
C GLU A 113 9.40 -8.62 -4.01
N THR A 114 10.12 -9.21 -3.04
CA THR A 114 9.79 -10.52 -2.46
C THR A 114 8.43 -10.51 -1.78
N TRP A 115 8.03 -9.40 -1.15
CA TRP A 115 6.71 -9.28 -0.53
C TRP A 115 5.58 -9.17 -1.56
N TRP A 116 5.76 -8.41 -2.64
CA TRP A 116 4.65 -8.10 -3.55
C TRP A 116 4.42 -9.13 -4.66
N TRP A 117 5.44 -9.87 -5.11
CA TRP A 117 5.24 -10.82 -6.21
C TRP A 117 4.12 -11.86 -5.98
N PRO A 118 3.79 -12.35 -4.75
CA PRO A 118 2.64 -13.21 -4.51
C PRO A 118 1.32 -12.51 -4.84
N TYR A 119 1.18 -11.23 -4.49
CA TYR A 119 0.03 -10.41 -4.85
C TYR A 119 -0.12 -10.31 -6.37
N THR A 120 0.98 -10.10 -7.09
CA THR A 120 0.98 -10.11 -8.56
C THR A 120 0.57 -11.46 -9.13
N ALA A 121 1.10 -12.58 -8.60
CA ALA A 121 0.73 -13.94 -9.01
C ALA A 121 -0.76 -14.27 -8.74
N GLN A 122 -1.32 -13.65 -7.70
CA GLN A 122 -2.74 -13.73 -7.33
C GLN A 122 -3.65 -12.81 -8.15
N GLY A 123 -3.09 -11.89 -8.94
CA GLY A 123 -3.86 -10.99 -9.79
C GLY A 123 -4.29 -9.68 -9.11
N TRP A 124 -3.66 -9.30 -8.00
CA TRP A 124 -3.90 -8.01 -7.33
C TRP A 124 -3.23 -6.82 -8.02
N GLY A 125 -2.45 -7.06 -9.08
CA GLY A 125 -1.73 -6.03 -9.83
C GLY A 125 -0.23 -6.05 -9.59
N ALA A 126 0.49 -5.36 -10.45
CA ALA A 126 1.92 -5.11 -10.31
C ALA A 126 2.15 -3.77 -9.62
N TRP A 127 3.31 -3.58 -9.00
CA TRP A 127 3.61 -2.36 -8.26
C TRP A 127 4.98 -1.78 -8.61
N SER A 128 5.21 -0.53 -8.20
CA SER A 128 6.50 0.14 -8.25
C SER A 128 6.64 1.06 -7.04
N PRO A 129 7.34 0.63 -5.97
CA PRO A 129 7.58 1.47 -4.80
C PRO A 129 8.72 2.46 -5.04
N ASN A 130 8.51 3.74 -4.70
CA ASN A 130 9.55 4.76 -4.63
C ASN A 130 9.78 5.18 -3.19
N LEU A 131 10.77 4.56 -2.55
CA LEU A 131 11.12 4.76 -1.14
C LEU A 131 12.19 5.84 -0.91
N SER A 132 12.54 6.62 -1.94
CA SER A 132 13.66 7.58 -1.90
C SER A 132 13.48 8.67 -0.84
N ASN A 133 12.23 9.08 -0.59
CA ASN A 133 11.89 10.13 0.39
C ASN A 133 11.62 9.57 1.80
N ARG A 134 11.82 8.27 2.04
CA ARG A 134 11.50 7.63 3.32
C ARG A 134 12.17 8.31 4.50
N ASP A 135 13.42 8.76 4.35
CA ASP A 135 14.15 9.45 5.43
C ASP A 135 13.55 10.82 5.78
N SER A 136 12.86 11.44 4.81
CA SER A 136 12.03 12.65 4.96
C SER A 136 10.63 12.35 5.53
N GLY A 137 10.31 11.08 5.78
CA GLY A 137 9.09 10.65 6.47
C GLY A 137 7.88 10.38 5.58
N PHE A 138 8.06 10.30 4.25
CA PHE A 138 7.01 9.90 3.32
C PHE A 138 7.57 9.16 2.11
N PHE A 139 6.74 8.42 1.38
CA PHE A 139 7.13 7.76 0.14
C PHE A 139 5.90 7.42 -0.71
N TYR A 140 6.13 6.98 -1.94
CA TYR A 140 5.07 6.66 -2.89
C TYR A 140 5.09 5.20 -3.31
N VAL A 141 3.92 4.67 -3.62
CA VAL A 141 3.75 3.36 -4.26
C VAL A 141 2.81 3.52 -5.45
N ASP A 142 3.26 3.11 -6.62
CA ASP A 142 2.44 3.03 -7.82
C ASP A 142 1.92 1.59 -7.98
N LEU A 143 0.63 1.45 -8.29
CA LEU A 143 -0.05 0.16 -8.50
C LEU A 143 -0.68 0.14 -9.89
N TYR A 144 -0.24 -0.81 -10.69
CA TYR A 144 -0.71 -1.10 -12.04
C TYR A 144 -1.70 -2.25 -12.03
N ASP A 145 -2.71 -2.16 -12.90
CA ASP A 145 -3.75 -3.19 -13.04
C ASP A 145 -4.41 -3.58 -11.70
N SER A 146 -4.74 -2.57 -10.88
CA SER A 146 -5.48 -2.75 -9.62
C SER A 146 -6.75 -3.57 -9.84
N ALA A 147 -6.86 -4.70 -9.15
CA ALA A 147 -8.02 -5.58 -9.21
C ALA A 147 -9.30 -4.90 -8.70
N VAL A 148 -9.18 -3.84 -7.89
CA VAL A 148 -10.34 -3.06 -7.42
C VAL A 148 -10.73 -2.01 -8.47
N ALA A 149 -9.81 -1.14 -8.86
CA ALA A 149 -10.15 -0.02 -9.74
C ALA A 149 -10.46 -0.47 -11.18
N LYS A 150 -9.80 -1.51 -11.70
CA LYS A 150 -10.09 -2.05 -13.04
C LYS A 150 -11.49 -2.67 -13.10
N SER A 151 -11.87 -3.43 -12.08
CA SER A 151 -13.17 -4.10 -12.03
C SER A 151 -14.34 -3.15 -11.80
N LEU A 152 -14.14 -2.05 -11.07
CA LEU A 152 -15.15 -1.00 -10.92
C LEU A 152 -15.27 -0.09 -12.16
N GLY A 153 -14.17 0.12 -12.89
CA GLY A 153 -14.13 1.02 -14.03
C GLY A 153 -14.08 2.50 -13.62
N TYR A 154 -14.56 3.39 -14.49
CA TYR A 154 -14.52 4.84 -14.25
C TYR A 154 -15.57 5.26 -13.20
N MET A 155 -15.10 5.80 -12.07
CA MET A 155 -15.89 6.29 -10.95
C MET A 155 -15.74 7.79 -10.70
N GLY A 156 -14.73 8.43 -11.31
CA GLY A 156 -14.46 9.86 -11.13
C GLY A 156 -13.90 10.25 -9.76
N LYS A 157 -13.61 9.27 -8.89
CA LYS A 157 -13.01 9.44 -7.56
C LYS A 157 -12.07 8.26 -7.23
N PRO A 158 -11.15 8.40 -6.26
CA PRO A 158 -10.37 7.29 -5.73
C PRO A 158 -11.28 6.19 -5.17
N VAL A 159 -10.87 4.93 -5.33
CA VAL A 159 -11.65 3.75 -4.89
C VAL A 159 -10.80 2.64 -4.28
N CYS A 160 -9.47 2.73 -4.33
CA CYS A 160 -8.58 1.68 -3.84
C CYS A 160 -8.29 1.80 -2.33
N HIS A 161 -9.31 2.09 -1.52
CA HIS A 161 -9.16 2.23 -0.06
C HIS A 161 -8.60 0.97 0.59
N LEU A 162 -8.98 -0.21 0.09
CA LEU A 162 -8.43 -1.49 0.53
C LEU A 162 -6.90 -1.55 0.37
N TYR A 163 -6.37 -1.13 -0.79
CA TYR A 163 -4.93 -1.09 -1.03
C TYR A 163 -4.22 -0.04 -0.18
N ALA A 164 -4.81 1.15 0.00
CA ALA A 164 -4.26 2.16 0.91
C ALA A 164 -4.14 1.58 2.34
N GLY A 165 -5.14 0.82 2.78
CA GLY A 165 -5.10 0.06 4.03
C GLY A 165 -3.95 -0.95 4.06
N ILE A 166 -3.89 -1.88 3.09
CA ILE A 166 -2.86 -2.94 3.01
C ILE A 166 -1.45 -2.33 3.08
N LEU A 167 -1.18 -1.30 2.28
CA LEU A 167 0.11 -0.63 2.25
C LEU A 167 0.41 0.01 3.62
N ALA A 168 -0.52 0.76 4.19
CA ALA A 168 -0.33 1.38 5.51
C ALA A 168 -0.07 0.34 6.61
N GLY A 169 -0.85 -0.74 6.63
CA GLY A 169 -0.73 -1.81 7.61
C GLY A 169 0.59 -2.56 7.50
N PHE A 170 0.94 -2.98 6.28
CA PHE A 170 2.18 -3.71 6.02
C PHE A 170 3.40 -2.87 6.39
N PHE A 171 3.50 -1.65 5.84
CA PHE A 171 4.65 -0.79 6.08
C PHE A 171 4.74 -0.34 7.53
N SER A 172 3.63 -0.29 8.27
CA SER A 172 3.66 0.02 9.69
C SER A 172 4.44 -1.03 10.49
N ILE A 173 4.19 -2.30 10.19
CA ILE A 173 4.89 -3.42 10.81
C ILE A 173 6.32 -3.54 10.27
N ALA A 174 6.50 -3.46 8.95
CA ALA A 174 7.80 -3.61 8.30
C ALA A 174 8.82 -2.55 8.71
N PHE A 175 8.37 -1.31 8.98
CA PHE A 175 9.25 -0.22 9.40
C PHE A 175 9.15 0.12 10.89
N GLU A 176 8.35 -0.61 11.66
CA GLU A 176 8.11 -0.37 13.09
C GLU A 176 7.72 1.08 13.39
N GLN A 177 6.85 1.63 12.55
CA GLN A 177 6.37 3.02 12.61
C GLN A 177 4.87 3.03 12.35
N ASN A 178 4.11 3.88 13.04
CA ASN A 178 2.70 4.05 12.71
C ASN A 178 2.59 4.86 11.41
N LEU A 179 2.36 4.17 10.30
CA LEU A 179 2.20 4.77 8.99
C LEU A 179 0.74 4.70 8.54
N CYS A 180 0.33 5.77 7.88
CA CYS A 180 -0.95 5.91 7.20
C CYS A 180 -0.69 5.96 5.69
N SER A 181 -1.75 5.83 4.91
CA SER A 181 -1.68 5.96 3.45
C SER A 181 -2.97 6.52 2.89
N THR A 182 -2.86 7.26 1.79
CA THR A 182 -4.01 7.72 1.00
C THR A 182 -3.72 7.59 -0.50
N GLU A 183 -4.78 7.34 -1.28
CA GLU A 183 -4.70 7.26 -2.75
C GLU A 183 -4.81 8.67 -3.34
N ILE A 184 -3.73 9.17 -3.92
CA ILE A 184 -3.65 10.52 -4.50
C ILE A 184 -3.91 10.54 -6.01
N GLN A 185 -3.91 9.36 -6.65
CA GLN A 185 -4.24 9.16 -8.05
C GLN A 185 -4.88 7.78 -8.21
N CYS A 186 -5.89 7.65 -9.07
CA CYS A 186 -6.58 6.38 -9.26
C CYS A 186 -6.86 6.07 -10.74
N TYR A 187 -6.78 4.79 -11.10
CA TYR A 187 -7.25 4.29 -12.40
C TYR A 187 -8.72 4.63 -12.65
N ALA A 188 -9.56 4.56 -11.62
CA ALA A 188 -10.99 4.88 -11.71
C ALA A 188 -11.28 6.37 -12.00
N MET A 189 -10.26 7.22 -12.00
CA MET A 189 -10.32 8.63 -12.41
C MET A 189 -9.81 8.86 -13.84
N GLY A 190 -9.45 7.80 -14.57
CA GLY A 190 -8.90 7.87 -15.94
C GLY A 190 -7.37 7.88 -16.01
N ASN A 191 -6.67 7.63 -14.91
CA ASN A 191 -5.20 7.54 -14.91
C ASN A 191 -4.72 6.13 -15.31
N GLU A 192 -3.46 6.00 -15.70
CA GLU A 192 -2.88 4.71 -16.10
C GLU A 192 -2.64 3.75 -14.92
N PHE A 193 -2.45 4.29 -13.72
CA PHE A 193 -2.17 3.55 -12.49
C PHE A 193 -2.70 4.30 -11.26
N CYS A 194 -2.83 3.58 -10.16
CA CYS A 194 -3.13 4.16 -8.84
C CYS A 194 -1.83 4.56 -8.15
N ARG A 195 -1.78 5.74 -7.53
CA ARG A 195 -0.63 6.20 -6.73
C ARG A 195 -1.07 6.40 -5.29
N PHE A 196 -0.30 5.81 -4.38
CA PHE A 196 -0.49 5.92 -2.95
C PHE A 196 0.64 6.73 -2.35
N LEU A 197 0.29 7.68 -1.48
CA LEU A 197 1.22 8.34 -0.58
C LEU A 197 1.20 7.59 0.75
N LEU A 198 2.38 7.37 1.34
CA LEU A 198 2.55 6.83 2.67
C LEU A 198 3.34 7.81 3.54
N GLY A 199 2.98 7.91 4.81
CA GLY A 199 3.63 8.80 5.77
C GLY A 199 3.00 8.73 7.16
N SER A 200 3.35 9.66 8.04
CA SER A 200 2.65 9.82 9.32
C SER A 200 1.19 10.23 9.11
N GLU A 201 0.35 9.99 10.11
CA GLU A 201 -1.05 10.44 10.12
C GLU A 201 -1.19 11.93 9.77
N GLU A 202 -0.37 12.80 10.38
CA GLU A 202 -0.34 14.23 10.09
C GLU A 202 -0.07 14.53 8.61
N ARG A 203 0.89 13.84 7.98
CA ARG A 203 1.17 14.02 6.55
C ARG A 203 0.00 13.57 5.67
N ILE A 204 -0.62 12.46 6.03
CA ILE A 204 -1.76 11.95 5.26
C ILE A 204 -2.96 12.90 5.38
N GLN A 205 -3.22 13.46 6.56
CA GLN A 205 -4.26 14.49 6.74
C GLN A 205 -3.99 15.73 5.87
N VAL A 206 -2.74 16.19 5.79
CA VAL A 206 -2.34 17.30 4.89
C VAL A 206 -2.60 16.96 3.43
N ALA A 207 -2.22 15.75 3.00
CA ALA A 207 -2.44 15.31 1.62
C ALA A 207 -3.94 15.22 1.29
N GLU A 208 -4.75 14.67 2.18
CA GLU A 208 -6.20 14.57 2.01
C GLU A 208 -6.86 15.95 1.92
N PHE A 209 -6.38 16.93 2.69
CA PHE A 209 -6.81 18.30 2.57
C PHE A 209 -6.48 18.90 1.19
N TRP A 210 -5.28 18.66 0.66
CA TRP A 210 -4.90 19.12 -0.67
C TRP A 210 -5.73 18.45 -1.77
N ILE A 211 -5.99 17.14 -1.66
CA ILE A 211 -6.90 16.41 -2.56
C ILE A 211 -8.28 17.05 -2.55
N ALA A 212 -8.84 17.32 -1.36
CA ALA A 212 -10.14 17.97 -1.21
C ALA A 212 -10.17 19.40 -1.79
N SER A 213 -9.01 20.06 -1.81
CA SER A 213 -8.83 21.39 -2.42
C SER A 213 -8.59 21.35 -3.93
N GLY A 214 -8.59 20.15 -4.54
CA GLY A 214 -8.46 19.94 -5.98
C GLY A 214 -7.03 19.73 -6.47
N ALA A 215 -6.06 19.55 -5.56
CA ALA A 215 -4.68 19.26 -5.95
C ALA A 215 -4.57 17.87 -6.58
N ASN A 216 -3.81 17.77 -7.67
CA ASN A 216 -3.49 16.50 -8.30
C ASN A 216 -2.23 15.85 -7.70
N ALA A 217 -1.95 14.61 -8.08
CA ALA A 217 -0.83 13.86 -7.52
C ALA A 217 0.56 14.48 -7.75
N ASN A 218 0.78 15.18 -8.87
CA ASN A 218 2.06 15.86 -9.13
C ASN A 218 2.20 17.09 -8.22
N GLU A 219 1.15 17.89 -8.09
CA GLU A 219 1.15 19.06 -7.19
C GLU A 219 1.37 18.63 -5.73
N ILE A 220 0.72 17.54 -5.29
CA ILE A 220 0.93 16.97 -3.95
C ILE A 220 2.40 16.53 -3.79
N ALA A 221 2.98 15.88 -4.80
CA ALA A 221 4.36 15.44 -4.76
C ALA A 221 5.35 16.61 -4.67
N GLU A 222 5.17 17.63 -5.50
CA GLU A 222 5.98 18.85 -5.49
C GLU A 222 5.95 19.56 -4.13
N ARG A 223 4.77 19.67 -3.50
CA ARG A 223 4.62 20.27 -2.16
C ARG A 223 5.33 19.46 -1.09
N PHE A 224 5.21 18.13 -1.10
CA PHE A 224 5.94 17.29 -0.15
C PHE A 224 7.45 17.32 -0.35
N GLU A 225 7.92 17.37 -1.60
CA GLU A 225 9.34 17.53 -1.94
C GLU A 225 9.88 18.90 -1.52
N ALA A 226 9.05 19.95 -1.58
CA ALA A 226 9.36 21.28 -1.04
C ALA A 226 9.32 21.34 0.50
N GLY A 227 8.86 20.28 1.16
CA GLY A 227 8.78 20.20 2.62
C GLY A 227 7.55 20.88 3.23
N GLU A 228 6.52 21.16 2.44
CA GLU A 228 5.26 21.73 2.93
C GLU A 228 4.52 20.73 3.84
N MET A 229 3.97 21.23 4.96
CA MET A 229 3.33 20.44 6.02
C MET A 229 2.08 21.12 6.58
N GLU A 230 1.56 22.15 5.91
CA GLU A 230 0.48 22.97 6.47
C GLU A 230 -0.90 22.43 6.10
N LEU A 231 -1.66 22.02 7.12
CA LEU A 231 -3.12 21.99 7.10
C LEU A 231 -3.59 23.45 7.10
N GLU A 232 -3.72 24.12 5.95
CA GLU A 232 -4.25 25.49 5.98
C GLU A 232 -5.67 25.48 6.59
N PRO A 233 -5.91 26.34 7.60
CA PRO A 233 -6.28 27.71 7.26
C PRO A 233 -5.62 28.76 8.16
N GLN A 234 -5.12 29.87 7.60
CA GLN A 234 -4.86 31.06 8.42
C GLN A 234 -6.15 31.84 8.69
N SER A 235 -6.54 31.91 9.96
CA SER A 235 -7.68 32.68 10.47
C SER A 235 -7.39 34.19 10.59
N SER A 236 -8.36 35.01 10.17
CA SER A 236 -8.76 36.34 10.69
C SER A 236 -7.69 37.35 11.17
N VAL A 237 -7.53 38.46 10.43
CA VAL A 237 -7.55 39.83 11.01
C VAL A 237 -8.06 40.83 9.95
N ALA A 238 -9.26 41.35 10.16
CA ALA A 238 -9.57 42.75 9.86
C ALA A 238 -10.44 43.30 11.01
N ALA A 239 -9.85 43.37 12.19
CA ALA A 239 -10.24 44.40 13.14
C ALA A 239 -9.70 45.73 12.58
N GLY A 240 -10.59 46.53 12.00
CA GLY A 240 -10.23 47.79 11.39
C GLY A 240 -11.45 48.70 11.23
N VAL A 241 -11.79 49.39 12.33
CA VAL A 241 -12.35 50.76 12.37
C VAL A 241 -13.72 50.95 11.70
N VAL A 242 -14.80 51.05 12.50
CA VAL A 242 -15.49 52.31 12.89
C VAL A 242 -16.26 52.06 14.19
#